data_AF-A0A1H7SMI2-F1
#
_entry.id   AF-A0A1H7SMI2-F1
#
_cell.length_a   1.000
_cell.length_b   1.000
_cell.length_c   1.000
_cell.angle_alpha   90.00
_cell.angle_beta   90.00
_cell.angle_gamma   90.00
#
_symmetry.space_group_name_H-M   'P 1'
#
loop_
_entity.id
_entity.type
_entity.pdbx_description
1 polymer ?
#
loop_
_entity_poly.entity_id
_entity_poly.type
_entity_poly.pdbx_seq_one_letter_code
_entity_poly.pdbx_strand_id
1 'polypeptide(L)' 'MAKLSFLAGFGAGYVLGSRAGRERYEQIRRAWEHAKDDPRLQSLAGIAQAKADDAVSTLKSQLGSEPPR' A
#
# COMPACT_ATOMS: atom_id res chain seq x y z
N MET A 1 2.56 -38.16 -4.45
CA MET A 1 3.91 -37.64 -4.74
C MET A 1 3.91 -36.33 -5.51
N ALA A 2 3.31 -36.20 -6.70
CA ALA A 2 3.35 -34.98 -7.52
C ALA A 2 2.88 -33.67 -6.83
N LYS A 3 1.84 -33.74 -5.97
CA LYS A 3 1.33 -32.56 -5.24
C LYS A 3 2.34 -31.99 -4.23
N LEU A 4 3.10 -32.87 -3.56
CA LEU A 4 4.13 -32.45 -2.60
C LEU A 4 5.33 -31.82 -3.31
N SER A 5 5.75 -32.40 -4.44
CA SER A 5 6.82 -31.85 -5.27
C SER A 5 6.45 -30.46 -5.83
N PHE A 6 5.19 -30.26 -6.22
CA PHE A 6 4.70 -28.97 -6.69
C PHE A 6 4.70 -27.91 -5.58
N LEU A 7 4.21 -28.24 -4.39
CA LEU A 7 4.24 -27.33 -3.24
C LEU A 7 5.68 -26.99 -2.82
N ALA A 8 6.59 -27.96 -2.87
CA ALA A 8 8.00 -27.73 -2.60
C ALA A 8 8.64 -26.79 -3.63
N GLY A 9 8.35 -26.99 -4.93
CA GLY A 9 8.82 -26.12 -6.00
C GLY A 9 8.25 -24.70 -5.91
N PHE A 10 6.95 -24.57 -5.61
CA PHE A 10 6.29 -23.29 -5.41
C PHE A 10 6.85 -22.54 -4.21
N GLY A 11 7.02 -23.22 -3.07
CA GLY A 11 7.61 -22.65 -1.87
C GLY A 11 9.06 -22.21 -2.09
N ALA A 12 9.86 -23.03 -2.76
CA ALA A 12 11.23 -22.68 -3.13
C ALA A 12 11.28 -21.46 -4.06
N GLY A 13 10.41 -21.40 -5.07
CA GLY A 13 10.28 -20.25 -5.98
C GLY A 13 9.85 -18.96 -5.26
N TYR A 14 8.89 -19.06 -4.35
CA TYR A 14 8.43 -17.92 -3.55
C TYR A 14 9.54 -17.37 -2.63
N VAL A 15 10.30 -18.25 -1.97
CA VAL A 15 11.40 -17.84 -1.08
C VAL A 15 12.56 -17.22 -1.87
N LEU A 16 12.96 -17.82 -3.00
CA LEU A 16 14.03 -17.27 -3.83
C LEU A 16 13.62 -15.93 -4.49
N GLY A 17 12.37 -15.84 -4.98
CA GLY A 17 11.83 -14.61 -5.56
C GLY A 17 11.68 -13.48 -4.54
N SER A 18 11.18 -13.77 -3.33
CA SER A 18 11.07 -12.79 -2.25
C SER A 18 12.43 -12.39 -1.66
N ARG A 19 13.41 -13.31 -1.61
CA ARG A 19 14.76 -13.02 -1.09
C ARG A 19 15.56 -12.09 -2.00
N ALA A 20 15.38 -12.17 -3.32
CA ALA A 20 16.04 -11.28 -4.28
C ALA A 20 15.65 -9.80 -4.12
N GLY A 21 14.54 -9.50 -3.43
CA GLY A 21 14.07 -8.14 -3.18
C GLY A 21 14.68 -7.48 -1.94
N ARG A 22 15.37 -8.21 -1.05
CA ARG A 22 15.81 -7.68 0.27
C ARG A 22 16.71 -6.45 0.14
N GLU A 23 17.65 -6.45 -0.80
CA GLU A 23 18.59 -5.33 -0.98
C GLU A 23 17.89 -4.06 -1.50
N ARG A 24 16.87 -4.23 -2.35
CA ARG A 24 16.04 -3.14 -2.85
C ARG A 24 15.01 -2.69 -1.81
N TYR A 25 14.49 -3.62 -1.03
CA TYR A 25 13.60 -3.37 0.10
C TYR A 25 14.31 -2.56 1.18
N GLU A 26 15.55 -2.89 1.53
CA GLU A 26 16.35 -2.11 2.49
C GLU A 26 16.65 -0.70 1.97
N GLN A 27 16.89 -0.52 0.66
CA GLN A 27 17.04 0.81 0.07
C GLN A 27 15.75 1.63 0.18
N ILE A 28 14.61 1.04 -0.18
CA ILE A 28 13.30 1.71 -0.07
C ILE A 28 12.97 1.98 1.40
N ARG A 29 13.22 1.02 2.30
CA ARG A 29 12.99 1.15 3.74
C ARG A 29 13.83 2.27 4.35
N ARG A 30 15.09 2.42 3.97
CA ARG A 30 15.94 3.54 4.42
C ARG A 30 15.45 4.88 3.90
N ALA A 31 15.03 4.94 2.64
CA ALA A 31 14.41 6.14 2.10
C ALA A 31 13.11 6.49 2.83
N TRP A 32 12.32 5.47 3.20
CA TRP A 32 11.06 5.61 3.94
C TRP A 32 11.28 6.04 5.40
N GLU A 33 12.27 5.47 6.07
CA GLU A 33 12.74 5.89 7.40
C GLU A 33 13.15 7.36 7.38
N HIS A 34 13.86 7.83 6.35
CA HIS A 34 14.17 9.26 6.24
C HIS A 34 12.96 10.13 5.89
N ALA A 35 12.04 9.64 5.07
CA ALA A 35 10.85 10.37 4.69
C ALA A 35 9.85 10.54 5.85
N LYS A 36 9.76 9.58 6.79
CA LYS A 36 8.82 9.68 7.92
C LYS A 36 9.17 10.80 8.89
N ASP A 37 10.45 11.15 8.99
CA ASP A 37 10.96 12.14 9.94
C ASP A 37 10.97 13.57 9.36
N ASP A 38 10.61 13.75 8.08
CA ASP A 38 10.53 15.07 7.45
C ASP A 38 9.16 15.74 7.76
N PRO A 39 9.13 16.87 8.49
CA PRO A 39 7.89 17.59 8.80
C PRO A 39 7.12 18.07 7.55
N ARG A 40 7.78 18.14 6.39
CA ARG A 40 7.12 18.46 5.11
C ARG A 40 6.14 17.36 4.69
N LEU A 41 6.44 16.09 4.99
CA LEU A 41 5.54 14.98 4.68
C LEU A 41 4.30 14.96 5.57
N GLN A 42 4.37 15.48 6.81
CA GLN A 42 3.19 15.66 7.66
C GLN A 42 2.23 16.72 7.08
N SER A 43 2.79 17.82 6.55
CA SER A 43 2.01 18.85 5.86
C SER A 43 1.35 18.28 4.59
N LEU A 44 2.09 17.51 3.79
CA LEU A 44 1.54 16.84 2.60
C LEU A 44 0.48 15.79 2.95
N ALA A 45 0.66 15.04 4.04
CA ALA A 45 -0.34 14.09 4.52
C ALA A 45 -1.65 14.79 4.92
N GLY A 46 -1.56 15.95 5.58
CA GLY A 46 -2.74 16.76 5.91
C GLY A 46 -3.48 17.27 4.67
N ILE A 47 -2.75 17.70 3.63
CA ILE A 47 -3.36 18.11 2.35
C ILE A 47 -4.01 16.91 1.65
N ALA A 48 -3.35 15.76 1.63
CA ALA A 48 -3.89 14.55 1.03
C ALA A 48 -5.15 14.06 1.76
N GLN A 49 -5.15 14.13 3.09
CA GLN A 49 -6.31 13.79 3.92
C GLN A 49 -7.47 14.74 3.62
N ALA A 50 -7.23 16.06 3.58
CA ALA A 50 -8.28 17.03 3.25
C ALA A 50 -8.88 16.77 1.85
N LYS A 51 -8.04 16.44 0.86
CA LYS A 51 -8.51 16.06 -0.49
C LYS A 51 -9.33 14.77 -0.50
N ALA A 52 -8.92 13.78 0.31
CA ALA A 52 -9.66 12.54 0.44
C ALA A 52 -11.02 12.77 1.11
N ASP A 53 -11.07 13.57 2.17
CA ASP A 53 -12.30 13.93 2.88
C ASP A 53 -13.25 14.72 1.95
N ASP A 54 -12.74 15.66 1.15
CA ASP A 54 -13.52 16.39 0.14
C ASP A 54 -14.11 15.45 -0.92
N ALA A 55 -13.30 14.51 -1.43
CA ALA A 55 -13.75 13.53 -2.40
C ALA A 55 -14.84 12.61 -1.82
N VAL A 56 -14.62 12.09 -0.61
CA VAL A 56 -15.59 11.24 0.10
C VAL A 56 -16.87 12.01 0.40
N SER A 57 -16.76 13.27 0.82
CA SER A 57 -17.90 14.17 1.06
C SER A 57 -18.70 14.43 -0.21
N THR A 58 -18.02 14.62 -1.34
CA THR A 58 -18.65 14.82 -2.66
C THR A 58 -19.37 13.56 -3.14
N LEU A 59 -18.76 12.38 -2.96
CA LEU A 59 -19.45 11.12 -3.24
C LEU A 59 -20.64 10.91 -2.30
N LYS A 60 -20.48 11.21 -1.00
CA LYS A 60 -21.54 11.06 0.00
C LYS A 60 -22.70 12.02 -0.24
N SER A 61 -22.44 13.24 -0.71
CA SER A 61 -23.49 14.21 -1.04
C SER A 61 -24.24 13.83 -2.32
N GLN A 62 -23.55 13.30 -3.33
CA GLN A 62 -24.17 12.78 -4.55
C GLN A 62 -24.98 11.49 -4.31
N LEU A 63 -24.46 10.58 -3.48
CA LEU A 63 -25.16 9.34 -3.11
C LEU A 63 -26.29 9.58 -2.08
N GLY A 64 -26.10 10.55 -1.18
CA GLY A 64 -27.11 10.92 -0.18
C GLY A 64 -28.23 11.81 -0.70
N SER A 65 -28.16 12.28 -1.95
CA SER A 65 -29.23 13.03 -2.62
C SER A 65 -30.14 12.16 -3.49
N GLU A 66 -29.93 10.84 -3.51
CA GLU A 66 -30.89 9.89 -4.08
C GLU A 66 -31.77 9.30 -2.98
N PRO A 67 -33.04 9.77 -2.82
CA PRO A 67 -33.97 9.11 -1.90
C PRO A 67 -34.29 7.71 -2.45
N PRO A 68 -34.25 6.66 -1.62
CA PRO A 68 -34.84 5.38 -1.99
C PRO A 68 -36.34 5.61 -2.21
N ARG A 69 -36.79 5.49 -3.46
CA ARG A 69 -38.22 5.40 -3.78
C ARG A 69 -38.76 4.04 -3.34
#